data_AF-A0A5E6N9X7-F1
#
_entry.id   AF-A0A5E6N9X7-F1
#
_cell.length_a   1.000
_cell.length_b   1.000
_cell.length_c   1.000
_cell.angle_alpha   90.00
_cell.angle_beta   90.00
_cell.angle_gamma   90.00
#
_symmetry.space_group_name_H-M   'P 1'
#
loop_
_entity.id
_entity.type
_entity.pdbx_description
1 polymer ?
#
loop_
_entity_poly.entity_id
_entity_poly.type
_entity_poly.pdbx_seq_one_letter_code
_entity_poly.pdbx_strand_id
1 'polypeptide(L)'
;MIEGSTAKGKQGPLYGKLTRFIQRLKSKQSDKRLNFIFNSDDELLKYDWFVSLANNLLDFGNNKGLKIIDFSEVPSDILPLITGLIGRLTFSIQQWMENEKRHPIALFCDEAHLYIPANLKGGMEEKGLQSFERIAKEGRKYGISLVVISQRPSDVNKTILSQCGNFIAMRLTNPDDQNVIKKLFPDNLGDFSDMLPILDIGEALIVGDASLLPSRITIDEPKIKPDSATIDFWDEWDRSDIKKGIKQAVEALRKQQK
;
A
#
# COMPACT_ATOMS: atom_id res chain seq x y z
N MET A 1 -34.31 22.72 28.95
CA MET A 1 -34.90 22.83 30.31
C MET A 1 -36.05 21.84 30.38
N ILE A 2 -36.44 21.41 31.57
CA ILE A 2 -37.57 20.51 31.79
C ILE A 2 -38.66 21.32 32.52
N GLU A 3 -39.92 21.03 32.26
CA GLU A 3 -41.02 21.63 33.04
C GLU A 3 -40.84 21.28 34.53
N GLY A 4 -40.84 22.34 35.35
CA GLY A 4 -40.82 22.24 36.80
C GLY A 4 -42.00 23.02 37.37
N SER A 5 -42.31 22.80 38.64
CA SER A 5 -43.47 23.37 39.34
C SER A 5 -43.50 24.90 39.46
N THR A 6 -42.55 25.62 38.88
CA THR A 6 -42.54 27.09 38.79
C THR A 6 -42.29 27.52 37.34
N ALA A 7 -42.88 28.65 36.93
CA ALA A 7 -42.88 29.17 35.55
C ALA A 7 -41.47 29.45 34.96
N LYS A 8 -40.41 29.38 35.77
CA LYS A 8 -39.01 29.34 35.32
C LYS A 8 -38.56 27.87 35.29
N GLY A 9 -38.61 27.25 34.11
CA GLY A 9 -38.25 25.85 33.90
C GLY A 9 -36.95 25.41 34.57
N LYS A 10 -36.88 24.16 35.01
CA LYS A 10 -35.74 23.63 35.76
C LYS A 10 -34.66 23.12 34.79
N GLN A 11 -33.39 23.37 35.12
CA GLN A 11 -32.27 22.78 34.37
C GLN A 11 -32.27 21.26 34.57
N GLY A 12 -32.44 20.52 33.48
CA GLY A 12 -32.49 19.06 33.51
C GLY A 12 -31.13 18.42 33.85
N PRO A 13 -31.09 17.11 34.15
CA PRO A 13 -29.87 16.40 34.57
C PRO A 13 -28.70 16.48 33.58
N LEU A 14 -29.00 16.77 32.32
CA LEU A 14 -28.07 16.86 31.19
C LEU A 14 -27.82 18.30 30.70
N TYR A 15 -28.38 19.31 31.36
CA TYR A 15 -28.21 20.72 30.99
C TYR A 15 -26.72 21.11 31.06
N GLY A 16 -26.17 21.62 29.95
CA GLY A 16 -24.74 21.96 29.82
C GLY A 16 -23.78 20.76 29.65
N LYS A 17 -24.19 19.52 30.00
CA LYS A 17 -23.36 18.31 29.84
C LYS A 17 -23.26 17.84 28.40
N LEU A 18 -24.37 17.90 27.65
CA LEU A 18 -24.40 17.53 26.24
C LEU A 18 -23.69 18.55 25.35
N THR A 19 -23.52 19.80 25.79
CA THR A 19 -22.87 20.85 25.02
C THR A 19 -21.43 20.50 24.65
N ARG A 20 -20.66 19.95 25.60
CA ARG A 20 -19.28 19.47 25.33
C ARG A 20 -19.25 18.26 24.39
N PHE A 21 -20.26 17.37 24.48
CA PHE A 21 -20.37 16.25 23.55
C PHE A 21 -20.68 16.74 22.13
N ILE A 22 -21.67 17.62 21.97
CA ILE A 22 -22.05 18.23 20.68
C ILE A 22 -20.87 19.00 20.08
N GLN A 23 -20.13 19.78 20.89
CA GLN A 23 -18.94 20.48 20.40
C GLN A 23 -17.84 19.53 19.92
N ARG A 24 -17.56 18.44 20.66
CA ARG A 24 -16.60 17.41 20.21
C ARG A 24 -17.08 16.71 18.94
N LEU A 25 -18.36 16.39 18.84
CA LEU A 25 -18.94 15.75 17.68
C LEU A 25 -18.89 16.67 16.46
N LYS A 26 -19.25 17.94 16.60
CA LYS A 26 -19.11 18.96 15.54
C LYS A 26 -17.65 19.14 15.11
N SER A 27 -16.71 19.17 16.06
CA SER A 27 -15.27 19.22 15.77
C SER A 27 -14.80 18.00 14.97
N LYS A 28 -15.32 16.80 15.30
CA LYS A 28 -15.04 15.57 14.55
C LYS A 28 -15.71 15.54 13.17
N GLN A 29 -16.92 16.08 13.03
CA GLN A 29 -17.59 16.26 11.73
C GLN A 29 -16.83 17.22 10.81
N SER A 30 -16.26 18.31 11.36
CA SER A 30 -15.47 19.27 10.59
C SER A 30 -14.03 18.80 10.29
N ASP A 31 -13.58 17.70 10.89
CA ASP A 31 -12.25 17.16 10.65
C ASP A 31 -12.21 16.50 9.26
N LYS A 32 -11.51 17.13 8.31
CA LYS A 32 -11.39 16.62 6.94
C LYS A 32 -10.88 15.18 6.87
N ARG A 33 -10.12 14.72 7.87
CA ARG A 33 -9.63 13.33 7.95
C ARG A 33 -10.74 12.33 8.24
N LEU A 34 -11.83 12.78 8.88
CA LEU A 34 -13.02 11.99 9.17
C LEU A 34 -14.13 12.22 8.15
N ASN A 35 -13.83 12.92 7.05
CA ASN A 35 -14.83 13.20 6.02
C ASN A 35 -15.46 11.89 5.53
N PHE A 36 -14.73 10.78 5.45
CA PHE A 36 -15.30 9.47 5.08
C PHE A 36 -16.44 8.96 5.98
N ILE A 37 -16.50 9.37 7.26
CA ILE A 37 -17.57 8.97 8.21
C ILE A 37 -18.78 9.89 8.08
N PHE A 38 -18.52 11.18 7.88
CA PHE A 38 -19.55 12.22 7.91
C PHE A 38 -19.84 12.80 6.52
N ASN A 39 -19.40 12.10 5.47
CA ASN A 39 -19.58 12.58 4.11
C ASN A 39 -21.07 12.63 3.81
N SER A 40 -21.51 13.75 3.28
CA SER A 40 -22.90 13.99 2.87
C SER A 40 -23.06 13.86 1.36
N ASP A 41 -22.01 13.42 0.66
CA ASP A 41 -22.04 13.22 -0.79
C ASP A 41 -23.06 12.14 -1.15
N ASP A 42 -24.08 12.55 -1.91
CA ASP A 42 -25.17 11.69 -2.33
C ASP A 42 -24.68 10.44 -3.07
N GLU A 43 -23.51 10.49 -3.72
CA GLU A 43 -22.93 9.32 -4.38
C GLU A 43 -22.48 8.23 -3.41
N LEU A 44 -21.90 8.60 -2.26
CA LEU A 44 -21.42 7.66 -1.24
C LEU A 44 -22.57 7.06 -0.43
N LEU A 45 -23.72 7.72 -0.41
CA LEU A 45 -24.93 7.27 0.27
C LEU A 45 -25.77 6.30 -0.58
N LYS A 46 -25.44 6.11 -1.86
CA LYS A 46 -26.12 5.14 -2.73
C LYS A 46 -25.89 3.72 -2.22
N TYR A 47 -26.96 2.91 -2.21
CA TYR A 47 -26.90 1.50 -1.80
C TYR A 47 -25.84 0.70 -2.58
N ASP A 48 -25.74 0.94 -3.90
CA ASP A 48 -24.83 0.24 -4.80
C ASP A 48 -23.42 0.85 -4.86
N TRP A 49 -23.12 1.85 -4.03
CA TRP A 49 -21.80 2.50 -4.03
C TRP A 49 -20.68 1.48 -3.77
N PHE A 50 -20.87 0.61 -2.78
CA PHE A 50 -19.87 -0.41 -2.43
C PHE A 50 -19.68 -1.43 -3.55
N VAL A 51 -20.76 -1.81 -4.25
CA VAL A 51 -20.69 -2.69 -5.43
C VAL A 51 -19.89 -2.01 -6.54
N SER A 52 -20.15 -0.72 -6.79
CA SER A 52 -19.43 0.07 -7.78
C SER A 52 -17.94 0.19 -7.44
N LEU A 53 -17.60 0.42 -6.17
CA LEU A 53 -16.21 0.43 -5.68
C LEU A 53 -15.54 -0.93 -5.87
N ALA A 54 -16.21 -2.01 -5.49
CA ALA A 54 -15.68 -3.37 -5.62
C ALA A 54 -15.42 -3.74 -7.09
N ASN A 55 -16.33 -3.38 -8.00
CA ASN A 55 -16.14 -3.58 -9.43
C ASN A 55 -14.98 -2.73 -9.96
N ASN A 56 -14.90 -1.45 -9.59
CA ASN A 56 -13.77 -0.60 -9.99
C ASN A 56 -12.43 -1.16 -9.51
N LEU A 57 -12.39 -1.75 -8.32
CA LEU A 57 -11.17 -2.30 -7.74
C LEU A 57 -10.79 -3.67 -8.32
N LEU A 58 -11.75 -4.60 -8.46
CA LEU A 58 -11.49 -6.02 -8.71
C LEU A 58 -11.96 -6.52 -10.07
N ASP A 59 -12.92 -5.84 -10.71
CA ASP A 59 -13.43 -6.26 -12.01
C ASP A 59 -12.58 -5.67 -13.14
N PHE A 60 -11.89 -6.54 -13.86
CA PHE A 60 -11.08 -6.19 -15.03
C PHE A 60 -11.91 -6.20 -16.33
N GLY A 61 -13.21 -6.50 -16.23
CA GLY A 61 -14.08 -6.79 -17.36
C GLY A 61 -13.60 -8.02 -18.13
N ASN A 62 -13.94 -8.06 -19.42
CA ASN A 62 -13.49 -9.14 -20.32
C ASN A 62 -12.07 -8.92 -20.88
N ASN A 63 -11.37 -7.87 -20.43
CA ASN A 63 -10.03 -7.56 -20.89
C ASN A 63 -8.99 -8.06 -19.89
N LYS A 64 -7.89 -8.63 -20.39
CA LYS A 64 -6.69 -8.89 -19.58
C LYS A 64 -6.14 -7.52 -19.14
N GLY A 65 -6.29 -7.18 -17.87
CA GLY A 65 -6.01 -5.82 -17.40
C GLY A 65 -4.98 -5.76 -16.28
N LEU A 66 -4.16 -4.72 -16.32
CA LEU A 66 -3.38 -4.20 -15.19
C LEU A 66 -4.16 -3.02 -14.62
N LYS A 67 -4.45 -3.02 -13.32
CA LYS A 67 -4.99 -1.86 -12.60
C LYS A 67 -3.88 -1.28 -11.74
N ILE A 68 -3.58 -0.01 -11.95
CA ILE A 68 -2.59 0.73 -11.18
C ILE A 68 -3.35 1.57 -10.15
N ILE A 69 -3.06 1.37 -8.87
CA ILE A 69 -3.57 2.20 -7.79
C ILE A 69 -2.43 3.12 -7.37
N ASP A 70 -2.53 4.39 -7.77
CA ASP A 70 -1.50 5.39 -7.50
C ASP A 70 -1.64 5.94 -6.07
N PHE A 71 -0.58 5.77 -5.26
CA PHE A 71 -0.47 6.31 -3.91
C PHE A 71 0.60 7.41 -3.79
N SER A 72 1.08 7.98 -4.91
CA SER A 72 2.13 8.99 -4.92
C SER A 72 1.81 10.26 -4.11
N GLU A 73 0.53 10.59 -3.96
CA GLU A 73 0.05 11.73 -3.14
C GLU A 73 -0.30 11.35 -1.70
N VAL A 74 -0.22 10.06 -1.33
CA VAL A 74 -0.57 9.58 0.01
C VAL A 74 0.62 9.77 0.95
N PRO A 75 0.46 10.52 2.06
CA PRO A 75 1.50 10.66 3.06
C PRO A 75 1.97 9.32 3.64
N SER A 76 3.28 9.20 3.88
CA SER A 76 3.92 7.94 4.30
C SER A 76 3.42 7.40 5.65
N ASP A 77 2.93 8.27 6.53
CA ASP A 77 2.40 7.91 7.84
C ASP A 77 1.01 7.25 7.76
N ILE A 78 0.23 7.55 6.73
CA ILE A 78 -1.09 6.92 6.50
C ILE A 78 -1.07 5.84 5.42
N LEU A 79 -0.02 5.78 4.59
CA LEU A 79 0.13 4.81 3.52
C LEU A 79 -0.08 3.35 3.98
N PRO A 80 0.53 2.87 5.10
CA PRO A 80 0.32 1.50 5.59
C PRO A 80 -1.14 1.19 5.90
N LEU A 81 -1.89 2.17 6.41
CA LEU A 81 -3.29 2.00 6.73
C LEU A 81 -4.14 1.86 5.46
N ILE A 82 -3.90 2.71 4.45
CA ILE A 82 -4.67 2.74 3.21
C ILE A 82 -4.41 1.47 2.39
N THR A 83 -3.15 1.10 2.20
CA THR A 83 -2.77 -0.11 1.45
C THR A 83 -3.29 -1.36 2.14
N GLY A 84 -3.18 -1.44 3.46
CA GLY A 84 -3.73 -2.55 4.25
C GLY A 84 -5.25 -2.61 4.20
N LEU A 85 -5.96 -1.48 4.16
CA LEU A 85 -7.41 -1.43 3.97
C LEU A 85 -7.80 -2.01 2.60
N ILE A 86 -7.09 -1.64 1.54
CA ILE A 86 -7.33 -2.15 0.17
C ILE A 86 -7.04 -3.65 0.11
N GLY A 87 -5.94 -4.12 0.69
CA GLY A 87 -5.63 -5.53 0.81
C GLY A 87 -6.72 -6.29 1.55
N ARG A 88 -7.15 -5.78 2.72
CA ARG A 88 -8.22 -6.39 3.53
C ARG A 88 -9.56 -6.42 2.80
N LEU A 89 -9.91 -5.34 2.09
CA LEU A 89 -11.14 -5.24 1.31
C LEU A 89 -11.13 -6.29 0.19
N THR A 90 -10.05 -6.34 -0.58
CA THR A 90 -9.83 -7.33 -1.65
C THR A 90 -9.97 -8.75 -1.11
N PHE A 91 -9.29 -9.04 0.01
CA PHE A 91 -9.37 -10.32 0.69
C PHE A 91 -10.80 -10.68 1.12
N SER A 92 -11.50 -9.73 1.74
CA SER A 92 -12.86 -9.98 2.23
C SER A 92 -13.80 -10.28 1.08
N ILE A 93 -13.77 -9.50 0.00
CA ILE A 93 -14.64 -9.73 -1.16
C ILE A 93 -14.39 -11.11 -1.77
N GLN A 94 -13.12 -11.47 -1.99
CA GLN A 94 -12.74 -12.78 -2.53
C GLN A 94 -13.12 -13.95 -1.60
N GLN A 95 -13.03 -13.74 -0.28
CA GLN A 95 -13.42 -14.74 0.72
C GLN A 95 -14.92 -15.05 0.67
N TRP A 96 -15.77 -14.05 0.43
CA TRP A 96 -17.24 -14.21 0.36
C TRP A 96 -17.74 -14.59 -1.04
N MET A 97 -16.90 -14.47 -2.07
CA MET A 97 -17.25 -14.87 -3.43
C MET A 97 -17.43 -16.39 -3.54
N GLU A 98 -18.46 -16.84 -4.25
CA GLU A 98 -18.64 -18.26 -4.58
C GLU A 98 -17.43 -18.79 -5.34
N ASN A 99 -17.03 -20.03 -5.07
CA ASN A 99 -15.81 -20.62 -5.63
C ASN A 99 -15.80 -20.59 -7.18
N GLU A 100 -16.95 -20.83 -7.81
CA GLU A 100 -17.09 -20.87 -9.29
C GLU A 100 -16.97 -19.49 -9.94
N LYS A 101 -17.28 -18.43 -9.21
CA LYS A 101 -17.21 -17.03 -9.67
C LYS A 101 -15.86 -16.39 -9.34
N ARG A 102 -15.00 -17.09 -8.60
CA ARG A 102 -13.77 -16.55 -8.05
C ARG A 102 -12.68 -16.45 -9.11
N HIS A 103 -12.34 -15.22 -9.50
CA HIS A 103 -11.21 -14.96 -10.40
C HIS A 103 -9.93 -14.68 -9.59
N PRO A 104 -8.79 -15.34 -9.89
CA PRO A 104 -7.53 -15.07 -9.21
C PRO A 104 -7.01 -13.64 -9.45
N ILE A 105 -6.47 -13.02 -8.41
CA ILE A 105 -5.90 -11.66 -8.47
C ILE A 105 -4.49 -11.69 -7.85
N ALA A 106 -3.55 -11.00 -8.48
CA ALA A 106 -2.22 -10.76 -7.94
C ALA A 106 -2.08 -9.29 -7.53
N LEU A 107 -1.73 -9.05 -6.27
CA LEU A 107 -1.43 -7.73 -5.74
C LEU A 107 0.06 -7.46 -5.89
N PHE A 108 0.43 -6.55 -6.78
CA PHE A 108 1.81 -6.09 -6.96
C PHE A 108 2.06 -4.91 -6.02
N CYS A 109 2.89 -5.15 -5.03
CA CYS A 109 3.24 -4.22 -3.98
C CYS A 109 4.61 -3.60 -4.29
N ASP A 110 4.61 -2.51 -5.05
CA ASP A 110 5.82 -1.74 -5.31
C ASP A 110 6.25 -0.91 -4.09
N GLU A 111 7.55 -0.72 -3.92
CA GLU A 111 8.19 -0.12 -2.75
C GLU A 111 7.63 -0.61 -1.40
N ALA A 112 7.43 -1.92 -1.28
CA ALA A 112 6.73 -2.54 -0.16
C ALA A 112 7.33 -2.21 1.21
N HIS A 113 8.62 -1.88 1.30
CA HIS A 113 9.25 -1.48 2.57
C HIS A 113 8.62 -0.22 3.19
N LEU A 114 7.92 0.62 2.40
CA LEU A 114 7.22 1.81 2.89
C LEU A 114 5.94 1.50 3.67
N TYR A 115 5.29 0.35 3.42
CA TYR A 115 3.99 0.02 4.02
C TYR A 115 3.86 -1.42 4.55
N ILE A 116 4.88 -2.24 4.35
CA ILE A 116 5.02 -3.58 4.92
C ILE A 116 6.34 -3.64 5.71
N PRO A 117 6.54 -2.78 6.73
CA PRO A 117 7.84 -2.62 7.37
C PRO A 117 8.21 -3.83 8.22
N ALA A 118 9.52 -4.09 8.32
CA ALA A 118 10.09 -5.11 9.22
C ALA A 118 9.85 -4.79 10.71
N ASN A 119 9.91 -3.50 11.06
CA ASN A 119 9.74 -3.01 12.42
C ASN A 119 8.59 -2.01 12.47
N LEU A 120 7.61 -2.27 13.34
CA LEU A 120 6.48 -1.39 13.56
C LEU A 120 6.87 -0.22 14.46
N LYS A 121 6.46 0.99 14.10
CA LYS A 121 6.67 2.21 14.90
C LYS A 121 5.41 2.63 15.67
N GLY A 122 4.25 2.01 15.40
CA GLY A 122 3.00 2.27 16.12
C GLY A 122 1.81 1.38 15.70
N GLY A 123 0.68 1.51 16.41
CA GLY A 123 -0.48 0.61 16.24
C GLY A 123 -1.33 0.80 14.98
N MET A 124 -1.17 1.91 14.25
CA MET A 124 -1.88 2.11 12.98
C MET A 124 -1.25 1.28 11.86
N GLU A 125 0.08 1.25 11.80
CA GLU A 125 0.88 0.43 10.87
C GLU A 125 0.59 -1.06 11.08
N GLU A 126 0.42 -1.48 12.34
CA GLU A 126 0.16 -2.88 12.71
C GLU A 126 -1.09 -3.44 12.02
N LYS A 127 -2.19 -2.68 11.97
CA LYS A 127 -3.43 -3.14 11.32
C LYS A 127 -3.28 -3.31 9.80
N GLY A 128 -2.49 -2.43 9.18
CA GLY A 128 -2.19 -2.52 7.76
C GLY A 128 -1.38 -3.77 7.46
N LEU A 129 -0.31 -3.97 8.23
CA LEU A 129 0.57 -5.12 8.13
C LEU A 129 -0.16 -6.45 8.35
N GLN A 130 -1.01 -6.55 9.38
CA GLN A 130 -1.81 -7.76 9.65
C GLN A 130 -2.67 -8.18 8.45
N SER A 131 -3.14 -7.22 7.66
CA SER A 131 -3.91 -7.50 6.45
C SER A 131 -3.06 -8.19 5.39
N PHE A 132 -1.83 -7.71 5.17
CA PHE A 132 -0.88 -8.34 4.24
C PHE A 132 -0.36 -9.69 4.75
N GLU A 133 -0.09 -9.84 6.05
CA GLU A 133 0.31 -11.13 6.63
C GLU A 133 -0.78 -12.19 6.44
N ARG A 134 -2.05 -11.81 6.60
CA ARG A 134 -3.18 -12.70 6.34
C ARG A 134 -3.28 -13.08 4.85
N ILE A 135 -3.08 -12.13 3.95
CA ILE A 135 -3.02 -12.42 2.50
C ILE A 135 -1.87 -13.38 2.19
N ALA A 136 -0.69 -13.17 2.76
CA ALA A 136 0.47 -14.03 2.53
C ALA A 136 0.24 -15.47 3.02
N LYS A 137 -0.44 -15.66 4.16
CA LYS A 137 -0.72 -16.98 4.75
C LYS A 137 -1.93 -17.69 4.12
N GLU A 138 -3.00 -16.96 3.83
CA GLU A 138 -4.30 -17.55 3.45
C GLU A 138 -4.75 -17.19 2.03
N GLY A 139 -4.10 -16.24 1.36
CA GLY A 139 -4.52 -15.70 0.07
C GLY A 139 -4.70 -16.77 -1.01
N ARG A 140 -3.82 -17.77 -1.04
CA ARG A 140 -3.90 -18.91 -1.97
C ARG A 140 -5.26 -19.62 -1.93
N LYS A 141 -5.88 -19.75 -0.74
CA LYS A 141 -7.20 -20.39 -0.57
C LYS A 141 -8.31 -19.58 -1.27
N TYR A 142 -8.15 -18.27 -1.33
CA TYR A 142 -9.14 -17.34 -1.85
C TYR A 142 -8.67 -16.68 -3.17
N GLY A 143 -7.76 -17.33 -3.91
CA GLY A 143 -7.33 -16.84 -5.22
C GLY A 143 -6.58 -15.51 -5.19
N ILE A 144 -5.98 -15.12 -4.06
CA ILE A 144 -5.19 -13.89 -3.96
C ILE A 144 -3.71 -14.26 -3.86
N SER A 145 -2.91 -13.72 -4.77
CA SER A 145 -1.46 -13.76 -4.73
C SER A 145 -0.91 -12.41 -4.31
N LEU A 146 0.23 -12.43 -3.61
CA LEU A 146 0.96 -11.24 -3.20
C LEU A 146 2.33 -11.26 -3.87
N VAL A 147 2.66 -10.19 -4.59
CA VAL A 147 3.96 -9.97 -5.22
C VAL A 147 4.60 -8.77 -4.53
N VAL A 148 5.64 -9.01 -3.76
CA VAL A 148 6.33 -7.98 -2.97
C VAL A 148 7.55 -7.51 -3.74
N ILE A 149 7.62 -6.22 -4.06
CA ILE A 149 8.72 -5.59 -4.79
C ILE A 149 9.34 -4.54 -3.87
N SER A 150 10.65 -4.64 -3.66
CA SER A 150 11.39 -3.68 -2.82
C SER A 150 12.88 -3.71 -3.15
N GLN A 151 13.50 -2.54 -3.11
CA GLN A 151 14.94 -2.36 -3.16
C GLN A 151 15.65 -2.64 -1.83
N ARG A 152 14.91 -2.68 -0.71
CA ARG A 152 15.41 -2.94 0.65
C ARG A 152 14.67 -4.12 1.28
N PRO A 153 14.97 -5.37 0.92
CA PRO A 153 14.35 -6.53 1.55
C PRO A 153 14.57 -6.58 3.07
N SER A 154 15.64 -6.00 3.62
CA SER A 154 15.87 -5.94 5.08
C SER A 154 14.82 -5.13 5.83
N ASP A 155 14.22 -4.15 5.15
CA ASP A 155 13.22 -3.25 5.71
C ASP A 155 11.79 -3.79 5.53
N VAL A 156 11.61 -4.95 4.91
CA VAL A 156 10.31 -5.60 4.69
C VAL A 156 10.02 -6.64 5.77
N ASN A 157 8.75 -6.79 6.15
CA ASN A 157 8.29 -7.79 7.10
C ASN A 157 8.76 -9.22 6.74
N LYS A 158 9.55 -9.80 7.65
CA LYS A 158 10.15 -11.13 7.48
C LYS A 158 9.12 -12.26 7.45
N THR A 159 7.98 -12.10 8.12
CA THR A 159 6.90 -13.08 8.11
C THR A 159 6.25 -13.15 6.73
N ILE A 160 6.07 -12.02 6.04
CA ILE A 160 5.55 -12.01 4.66
C ILE A 160 6.60 -12.59 3.70
N LEU A 161 7.86 -12.16 3.82
CA LEU A 161 8.94 -12.70 2.98
C LEU A 161 9.09 -14.22 3.12
N SER A 162 8.92 -14.79 4.32
CA SER A 162 9.01 -16.24 4.53
C SER A 162 7.81 -17.03 3.97
N GLN A 163 6.70 -16.37 3.62
CA GLN A 163 5.58 -17.00 2.92
C GLN A 163 5.73 -16.90 1.39
N CYS A 164 6.70 -16.13 0.87
CA CYS A 164 6.94 -16.07 -0.56
C CYS A 164 7.54 -17.40 -1.04
N GLY A 165 6.82 -18.11 -1.92
CA GLY A 165 7.31 -19.35 -2.53
C GLY A 165 8.22 -19.13 -3.75
N ASN A 166 8.33 -17.90 -4.24
CA ASN A 166 9.09 -17.52 -5.42
C ASN A 166 9.85 -16.22 -5.18
N PHE A 167 11.10 -16.17 -5.61
CA PHE A 167 11.99 -15.04 -5.49
C PHE A 167 12.64 -14.72 -6.84
N ILE A 168 12.62 -13.45 -7.19
CA ILE A 168 13.35 -12.87 -8.32
C ILE A 168 14.28 -11.84 -7.71
N ALA A 169 15.53 -12.22 -7.47
CA ALA A 169 16.52 -11.37 -6.83
C ALA A 169 17.42 -10.73 -7.89
N MET A 170 17.31 -9.40 -8.03
CA MET A 170 18.21 -8.61 -8.87
C MET A 170 19.47 -8.20 -8.08
N ARG A 171 20.35 -7.40 -8.69
CA ARG A 171 21.58 -6.91 -8.04
C ARG A 171 21.29 -6.29 -6.67
N LEU A 172 21.92 -6.83 -5.63
CA LEU A 172 21.88 -6.30 -4.26
C LEU A 172 23.31 -6.10 -3.75
N THR A 173 23.67 -4.86 -3.41
CA THR A 173 25.02 -4.51 -2.93
C THR A 173 25.13 -4.42 -1.41
N ASN A 174 24.01 -4.20 -0.72
CA ASN A 174 23.97 -4.11 0.74
C ASN A 174 24.08 -5.51 1.38
N PRO A 175 25.07 -5.74 2.27
CA PRO A 175 25.21 -7.02 2.98
C PRO A 175 23.99 -7.45 3.80
N ASP A 176 23.27 -6.50 4.42
CA ASP A 176 22.08 -6.80 5.23
C ASP A 176 20.94 -7.32 4.35
N ASP A 177 20.72 -6.68 3.21
CA ASP A 177 19.72 -7.09 2.22
C ASP A 177 20.07 -8.45 1.61
N GLN A 178 21.34 -8.66 1.25
CA GLN A 178 21.82 -9.95 0.80
C GLN A 178 21.52 -11.03 1.84
N ASN A 179 21.91 -10.81 3.10
CA ASN A 179 21.72 -11.77 4.19
C ASN A 179 20.26 -12.15 4.41
N VAL A 180 19.32 -11.23 4.22
CA VAL A 180 17.88 -11.55 4.29
C VAL A 180 17.49 -12.49 3.16
N ILE A 181 17.90 -12.20 1.92
CA ILE A 181 17.62 -13.07 0.77
C ILE A 181 18.33 -14.43 0.91
N LYS A 182 19.58 -14.47 1.37
CA LYS A 182 20.33 -15.73 1.60
C LYS A 182 19.59 -16.67 2.53
N LYS A 183 19.00 -16.15 3.60
CA LYS A 183 18.24 -16.93 4.60
C LYS A 183 16.89 -17.45 4.09
N LEU A 184 16.37 -16.86 3.02
CA LEU A 184 15.12 -17.29 2.40
C LEU A 184 15.36 -18.34 1.32
N PHE A 185 16.60 -18.46 0.83
CA PHE A 185 16.97 -19.49 -0.12
C PHE A 185 17.23 -20.82 0.59
N PRO A 186 16.85 -21.96 -0.04
CA PRO A 186 17.25 -23.28 0.43
C PRO A 186 18.76 -23.40 0.70
N ASP A 187 19.16 -24.09 1.78
CA ASP A 187 20.57 -24.17 2.23
C ASP A 187 21.53 -24.75 1.18
N ASN A 188 21.02 -25.48 0.18
CA ASN A 188 21.82 -26.06 -0.91
C ASN A 188 22.22 -25.04 -2.00
N LEU A 189 21.86 -23.76 -1.84
CA LEU A 189 22.11 -22.67 -2.79
C LEU A 189 23.27 -21.75 -2.44
N GLY A 190 24.10 -22.12 -1.47
CA GLY A 190 25.17 -21.27 -0.91
C GLY A 190 25.92 -20.41 -1.92
N ASP A 191 26.37 -21.01 -3.03
CA ASP A 191 27.16 -20.33 -4.07
C ASP A 191 26.38 -19.30 -4.90
N PHE A 192 25.07 -19.48 -5.10
CA PHE A 192 24.26 -18.56 -5.90
C PHE A 192 24.01 -17.23 -5.20
N SER A 193 24.01 -17.25 -3.87
CA SER A 193 23.79 -16.06 -3.05
C SER A 193 24.96 -15.06 -3.14
N ASP A 194 26.16 -15.57 -3.42
CA ASP A 194 27.37 -14.75 -3.65
C ASP A 194 27.38 -14.10 -5.04
N MET A 195 26.44 -14.48 -5.91
CA MET A 195 26.26 -13.84 -7.21
C MET A 195 25.47 -12.53 -7.14
N LEU A 196 24.65 -12.31 -6.11
CA LEU A 196 23.78 -11.13 -5.97
C LEU A 196 24.51 -9.78 -6.14
N PRO A 197 25.75 -9.57 -5.63
CA PRO A 197 26.47 -8.31 -5.79
C PRO A 197 27.01 -8.09 -7.21
N ILE A 198 27.24 -9.17 -7.97
CA ILE A 198 27.93 -9.15 -9.27
C ILE A 198 26.97 -9.28 -10.46
N LEU A 199 25.65 -9.30 -10.22
CA LEU A 199 24.64 -9.27 -11.29
C LEU A 199 24.70 -7.94 -12.04
N ASP A 200 24.60 -8.00 -13.36
CA ASP A 200 24.49 -6.82 -14.21
C ASP A 200 23.06 -6.26 -14.24
N ILE A 201 22.91 -5.06 -14.80
CA ILE A 201 21.58 -4.44 -15.00
C ILE A 201 20.77 -5.34 -15.93
N GLY A 202 19.56 -5.70 -15.50
CA GLY A 202 18.68 -6.61 -16.23
C GLY A 202 18.92 -8.09 -15.91
N GLU A 203 19.93 -8.44 -15.11
CA GLU A 203 20.08 -9.82 -14.64
C GLU A 203 19.37 -10.07 -13.31
N ALA A 204 18.87 -11.30 -13.15
CA ALA A 204 18.23 -11.74 -11.93
C ALA A 204 18.51 -13.21 -11.63
N LEU A 205 18.51 -13.55 -10.35
CA LEU A 205 18.48 -14.91 -9.86
C LEU A 205 17.04 -15.30 -9.52
N ILE A 206 16.53 -16.35 -10.15
CA ILE A 206 15.19 -16.91 -9.86
C ILE A 206 15.34 -18.15 -8.98
N VAL A 207 14.60 -18.17 -7.87
CA VAL A 207 14.54 -19.28 -6.90
C VAL A 207 13.09 -19.51 -6.47
N GLY A 208 12.67 -20.76 -6.33
CA GLY A 208 11.35 -21.12 -5.82
C GLY A 208 10.56 -22.03 -6.74
N ASP A 209 9.29 -22.27 -6.40
CA ASP A 209 8.42 -23.27 -7.06
C ASP A 209 8.22 -23.03 -8.58
N ALA A 210 8.40 -21.79 -9.04
CA ALA A 210 8.27 -21.39 -10.43
C ALA A 210 9.47 -21.82 -11.30
N SER A 211 10.58 -22.25 -10.70
CA SER A 211 11.75 -22.76 -11.42
C SER A 211 12.19 -24.12 -10.89
N LEU A 212 12.44 -25.07 -11.80
CA LEU A 212 12.94 -26.41 -11.45
C LEU A 212 14.32 -26.35 -10.78
N LEU A 213 15.17 -25.44 -11.26
CA LEU A 213 16.51 -25.20 -10.74
C LEU A 213 16.73 -23.70 -10.58
N PRO A 214 17.39 -23.29 -9.49
CA PRO A 214 17.85 -21.92 -9.33
C PRO A 214 18.68 -21.48 -10.54
N SER A 215 18.26 -20.37 -11.15
CA SER A 215 18.77 -19.96 -12.46
C SER A 215 19.07 -18.47 -12.49
N ARG A 216 20.26 -18.11 -12.99
CA ARG A 216 20.59 -16.74 -13.40
C ARG A 216 20.00 -16.51 -14.78
N ILE A 217 19.20 -15.46 -14.92
CA ILE A 217 18.53 -15.09 -16.16
C ILE A 217 18.84 -13.63 -16.53
N THR A 218 18.65 -13.31 -17.80
CA THR A 218 18.59 -11.94 -18.29
C THR A 218 17.12 -11.62 -18.57
N ILE A 219 16.64 -10.53 -18.01
CA ILE A 219 15.27 -10.03 -18.18
C ILE A 219 15.24 -9.18 -19.45
N ASP A 220 14.29 -9.50 -20.34
CA ASP A 220 14.06 -8.70 -21.55
C ASP A 220 13.65 -7.26 -21.20
N GLU A 221 14.16 -6.28 -21.96
CA GLU A 221 13.74 -4.89 -21.79
C GLU A 221 12.23 -4.74 -22.05
N PRO A 222 11.52 -3.95 -21.23
CA PRO A 222 10.10 -3.74 -21.40
C PRO A 222 9.83 -2.94 -22.68
N LYS A 223 8.87 -3.40 -23.48
CA LYS A 223 8.41 -2.68 -24.69
C LYS A 223 7.87 -1.29 -24.37
N ILE A 224 7.22 -1.16 -23.22
CA ILE A 224 6.72 0.10 -22.69
C ILE A 224 7.62 0.45 -21.51
N LYS A 225 8.51 1.44 -21.70
CA LYS A 225 9.42 1.87 -20.63
C LYS A 225 8.63 2.67 -19.58
N PRO A 226 8.94 2.50 -18.28
CA PRO A 226 8.34 3.32 -17.24
C PRO A 226 8.71 4.79 -17.43
N ASP A 227 7.85 5.69 -16.97
CA ASP A 227 8.19 7.11 -16.87
C ASP A 227 9.16 7.29 -15.70
N SER A 228 10.44 7.04 -15.98
CA SER A 228 11.52 7.26 -15.03
C SER A 228 11.74 8.76 -14.91
N ALA A 229 11.13 9.38 -13.90
CA ALA A 229 11.36 10.77 -13.51
C ALA A 229 12.77 11.01 -12.92
N THR A 230 13.76 10.24 -13.36
CA THR A 230 15.15 10.40 -12.94
C THR A 230 15.67 11.67 -13.59
N ILE A 231 15.97 12.66 -12.74
CA ILE A 231 16.57 13.91 -13.19
C ILE A 231 18.05 13.60 -13.48
N ASP A 232 18.48 13.85 -14.71
CA ASP A 232 19.88 13.82 -15.08
C ASP A 232 20.59 15.02 -14.45
N PHE A 233 21.02 14.86 -13.19
CA PHE A 233 21.59 15.94 -12.38
C PHE A 233 22.74 16.66 -13.08
N TRP A 234 23.60 15.92 -13.78
CA TRP A 234 24.74 16.49 -14.51
C TRP A 234 24.29 17.42 -15.63
N ASP A 235 23.35 16.97 -16.47
CA ASP A 235 22.81 17.76 -17.58
C ASP A 235 21.99 18.94 -17.07
N GLU A 236 21.22 18.77 -15.99
CA GLU A 236 20.41 19.84 -15.41
C GLU A 236 21.27 20.90 -14.70
N TRP A 237 22.40 20.51 -14.09
CA TRP A 237 23.35 21.45 -13.50
C TRP A 237 24.17 22.22 -14.54
N ASP A 238 24.44 21.63 -15.70
CA ASP A 238 25.19 22.28 -16.79
C ASP A 238 24.34 23.28 -17.60
N ARG A 239 23.01 23.25 -17.44
CA ARG A 239 22.10 24.19 -18.12
C ARG A 239 22.34 25.63 -17.68
N SER A 240 22.57 26.50 -18.67
CA SER A 240 22.77 27.94 -18.47
C SER A 240 21.47 28.73 -18.17
N ASP A 241 20.31 28.20 -18.53
CA ASP A 241 19.00 28.86 -18.34
C ASP A 241 18.15 28.11 -17.30
N ILE A 242 18.23 28.55 -16.05
CA ILE A 242 17.52 27.94 -14.92
C ILE A 242 16.17 28.64 -14.74
N LYS A 243 15.07 27.92 -15.05
CA LYS A 243 13.71 28.39 -14.74
C LYS A 243 13.48 28.36 -13.22
N LYS A 244 13.30 29.54 -12.61
CA LYS A 244 13.01 29.67 -11.18
C LYS A 244 11.54 29.33 -10.88
N GLY A 245 11.27 28.21 -10.20
CA GLY A 245 9.94 27.77 -9.80
C GLY A 245 9.63 27.88 -8.29
N ILE A 246 10.57 28.40 -7.49
CA ILE A 246 10.49 28.35 -6.02
C ILE A 246 9.24 29.07 -5.48
N LYS A 247 8.87 30.22 -6.07
CA LYS A 247 7.70 30.98 -5.61
C LYS A 247 6.41 30.18 -5.80
N GLN A 248 6.19 29.60 -6.99
CA GLN A 248 5.02 28.75 -7.23
C GLN A 248 5.03 27.53 -6.31
N ALA A 249 6.19 26.88 -6.14
CA ALA A 249 6.32 25.73 -5.25
C ALA A 249 5.99 26.07 -3.79
N VAL A 250 6.43 27.22 -3.27
CA VAL A 250 6.08 27.67 -1.91
C VAL A 250 4.59 27.97 -1.78
N GLU A 251 3.96 28.54 -2.81
CA GLU A 251 2.51 28.76 -2.83
C GLU A 251 1.73 27.44 -2.86
N ALA A 252 2.15 26.48 -3.69
CA ALA A 252 1.59 25.13 -3.75
C ALA A 252 1.74 24.39 -2.41
N LEU A 253 2.93 24.45 -1.80
CA LEU A 253 3.21 23.84 -0.49
C LEU A 253 2.28 24.39 0.60
N ARG A 254 2.01 25.70 0.60
CA ARG A 254 1.06 26.33 1.53
C ARG A 254 -0.38 25.88 1.29
N LYS A 255 -0.76 25.69 0.02
CA LYS A 255 -2.09 25.23 -0.38
C LYS A 255 -2.28 23.71 -0.22
N GLN A 256 -1.19 22.95 -0.09
CA GLN A 256 -1.16 21.49 -0.18
C GLN A 256 -1.78 20.99 -1.50
N GLN A 257 -1.54 21.73 -2.58
CA GLN A 257 -2.05 21.45 -3.92
C GLN A 257 -1.07 22.04 -4.94
N LYS A 258 -0.68 21.26 -5.96
CA LYS A 258 0.23 21.71 -7.04
C LYS A 258 -0.37 22.86 -7.86
#